data_AF-A0A533Y0D3-F1
#
_entry.id   AF-A0A533Y0D3-F1
#
_cell.length_a   1.000
_cell.length_b   1.000
_cell.length_c   1.000
_cell.angle_alpha   90.00
_cell.angle_beta   90.00
_cell.angle_gamma   90.00
#
_symmetry.space_group_name_H-M   'P 1'
#
loop_
_entity.id
_entity.type
_entity.pdbx_description
1 polymer ?
#
loop_
_entity_poly.entity_id
_entity_poly.type
_entity_poly.pdbx_seq_one_letter_code
_entity_poly.pdbx_strand_id
1 'polypeptide(L)'
;MDEREARPRARAIIWLEWGAAVLLLVGVAAYVVWKPLDPMADPHAAQALALVQIHPARGAPTIRQAIDAVVKGNRKGDRTPMVGDWTVRADERNGYLVRVVVRLPGDEKHRWVEWDYLWRVRLSPQTVIPLSRPAVDVMP
;
A
#
# COMPACT_ATOMS: atom_id res chain seq x y z
N MET A 1 -27.86 -46.29 -48.39
CA MET A 1 -28.69 -45.53 -47.43
C MET A 1 -27.71 -44.78 -46.56
N ASP A 2 -27.29 -43.62 -47.07
CA ASP A 2 -26.24 -42.76 -46.53
C ASP A 2 -26.90 -41.60 -45.80
N GLU A 3 -26.86 -41.59 -44.46
CA GLU A 3 -27.00 -40.34 -43.70
C GLU A 3 -26.05 -40.40 -42.51
N ARG A 4 -24.86 -39.82 -42.70
CA ARG A 4 -23.92 -39.53 -41.64
C ARG A 4 -24.53 -38.43 -40.76
N GLU A 5 -25.03 -38.79 -39.58
CA GLU A 5 -25.34 -37.82 -38.51
C GLU A 5 -24.04 -37.19 -37.98
N ALA A 6 -23.50 -36.24 -38.73
CA ALA A 6 -22.32 -35.49 -38.36
C ALA A 6 -22.71 -34.25 -37.54
N ARG A 7 -22.56 -34.39 -36.21
CA ARG A 7 -22.13 -33.35 -35.25
C ARG A 7 -23.03 -32.11 -35.03
N PRO A 8 -24.01 -32.19 -34.12
CA PRO A 8 -24.46 -31.01 -33.36
C PRO A 8 -23.52 -30.66 -32.19
N ARG A 9 -22.71 -31.63 -31.72
CA ARG A 9 -21.80 -31.48 -30.56
C ARG A 9 -20.75 -30.37 -30.72
N ALA A 10 -20.25 -30.14 -31.94
CA ALA A 10 -19.18 -29.16 -32.18
C ALA A 10 -19.63 -27.71 -31.91
N ARG A 11 -20.89 -27.38 -32.27
CA ARG A 11 -21.45 -26.04 -32.01
C ARG A 11 -21.64 -25.77 -30.53
N ALA A 12 -22.18 -26.74 -29.78
CA ALA A 12 -22.39 -26.58 -28.34
C ALA A 12 -21.07 -26.34 -27.57
N ILE A 13 -19.99 -27.00 -27.99
CA ILE A 13 -18.66 -26.83 -27.40
C ILE A 13 -18.11 -25.43 -27.69
N ILE A 14 -18.27 -24.93 -28.94
CA ILE A 14 -17.86 -23.56 -29.30
C ILE A 14 -18.63 -22.53 -28.48
N TRP A 15 -19.94 -22.67 -28.32
CA TRP A 15 -20.74 -21.77 -27.47
C TRP A 15 -20.31 -21.80 -26.00
N LEU A 16 -19.89 -22.97 -25.49
CA LEU A 16 -19.38 -23.12 -24.13
C LEU A 16 -18.00 -22.46 -23.97
N GLU A 17 -17.11 -22.59 -24.95
CA GLU A 17 -15.79 -21.95 -24.96
C GLU A 17 -15.91 -20.42 -25.01
N TRP A 18 -16.78 -19.88 -25.86
CA TRP A 18 -17.03 -18.43 -25.91
C TRP A 18 -17.66 -17.93 -24.61
N GLY A 19 -18.59 -18.70 -24.03
CA GLY A 19 -19.17 -18.38 -22.73
C GLY A 19 -18.10 -18.32 -21.63
N ALA A 20 -17.21 -19.31 -21.58
CA ALA A 20 -16.10 -19.34 -20.63
C ALA A 20 -15.11 -18.19 -20.86
N ALA A 21 -14.76 -17.87 -22.11
CA ALA A 21 -13.87 -16.77 -22.45
C ALA A 21 -14.44 -15.40 -22.05
N VAL A 22 -15.73 -15.17 -22.30
CA VAL A 22 -16.43 -13.96 -21.85
C VAL A 22 -16.44 -13.87 -20.33
N LEU A 23 -16.70 -14.98 -19.64
CA LEU A 23 -16.73 -15.01 -18.18
C LEU A 23 -15.34 -14.77 -17.57
N LEU A 24 -14.28 -15.28 -18.21
CA LEU A 24 -12.89 -14.98 -17.86
C LEU A 24 -12.54 -13.50 -18.09
N LEU A 25 -12.92 -12.94 -19.23
CA LEU A 25 -12.68 -11.53 -19.53
C LEU A 25 -13.42 -10.60 -18.56
N VAL A 26 -14.67 -10.92 -18.23
CA VAL A 26 -15.46 -10.18 -17.23
C VAL A 26 -14.85 -10.35 -15.84
N GLY A 27 -14.41 -11.55 -15.47
CA GLY A 27 -13.72 -11.81 -14.21
C GLY A 27 -12.41 -11.03 -14.07
N VAL A 28 -11.60 -10.97 -15.14
CA VAL A 28 -10.36 -10.18 -15.19
C VAL A 28 -10.67 -8.68 -15.16
N ALA A 29 -11.65 -8.20 -15.93
CA ALA A 29 -12.05 -6.80 -15.91
C ALA A 29 -12.58 -6.40 -14.53
N ALA A 30 -13.43 -7.22 -13.91
CA ALA A 30 -13.92 -7.01 -12.56
C ALA A 30 -12.78 -7.06 -11.54
N TYR A 31 -11.81 -7.96 -11.69
CA TYR A 31 -10.63 -8.04 -10.83
C TYR A 31 -9.74 -6.80 -10.96
N VAL A 32 -9.54 -6.29 -12.17
CA VAL A 32 -8.79 -5.06 -12.43
C VAL A 32 -9.50 -3.83 -11.86
N VAL A 33 -10.82 -3.79 -11.93
CA VAL A 33 -11.64 -2.72 -11.33
C VAL A 33 -11.69 -2.83 -9.80
N TRP A 34 -11.69 -4.05 -9.25
CA TRP A 34 -11.75 -4.27 -7.79
C TRP A 34 -10.39 -4.11 -7.12
N LYS A 35 -9.29 -4.46 -7.80
CA LYS A 35 -7.95 -4.20 -7.28
C LYS A 35 -7.83 -2.69 -7.08
N PRO A 36 -7.50 -2.20 -5.85
CA PRO A 36 -7.31 -0.78 -5.66
C PRO A 36 -6.23 -0.36 -6.65
N LEU A 37 -6.62 0.44 -7.65
CA LEU A 37 -5.68 1.07 -8.57
C LEU A 37 -4.57 1.65 -7.70
N ASP A 38 -3.33 1.31 -8.05
CA ASP A 38 -2.13 1.74 -7.33
C ASP A 38 -2.36 3.19 -6.86
N PRO A 39 -2.41 3.46 -5.54
CA PRO A 39 -2.71 4.80 -5.06
C PRO A 39 -1.67 5.80 -5.56
N MET A 40 -0.50 5.35 -6.02
CA MET A 40 0.51 6.16 -6.69
C MET A 40 0.10 6.67 -8.09
N ALA A 41 -0.97 6.13 -8.70
CA ALA A 41 -1.55 6.65 -9.93
C ALA A 41 -2.36 7.93 -9.68
N ASP A 42 -2.73 8.22 -8.43
CA ASP A 42 -3.32 9.49 -8.04
C ASP A 42 -2.21 10.52 -7.73
N PRO A 43 -2.08 11.61 -8.53
CA PRO A 43 -1.08 12.65 -8.29
C PRO A 43 -1.22 13.29 -6.90
N HIS A 44 -2.43 13.32 -6.34
CA HIS A 44 -2.68 13.87 -5.01
C HIS A 44 -2.19 12.93 -3.89
N ALA A 45 -2.21 11.62 -4.10
CA ALA A 45 -1.64 10.66 -3.16
C ALA A 45 -0.10 10.74 -3.13
N ALA A 46 0.53 10.91 -4.30
CA ALA A 46 1.97 11.14 -4.39
C ALA A 46 2.35 12.47 -3.72
N GLN A 47 1.55 13.52 -3.91
CA GLN A 47 1.72 14.78 -3.20
C GLN A 47 1.59 14.57 -1.68
N ALA A 48 0.56 13.87 -1.21
CA ALA A 48 0.37 13.60 0.22
C ALA A 48 1.55 12.83 0.83
N LEU A 49 2.11 11.86 0.11
CA LEU A 49 3.32 11.15 0.52
C LEU A 49 4.50 12.11 0.67
N ALA A 50 4.76 12.90 -0.36
CA ALA A 50 5.85 13.86 -0.38
C ALA A 50 5.73 14.84 0.78
N LEU A 51 4.51 15.33 1.05
CA LEU A 51 4.22 16.23 2.16
C LEU A 51 4.58 15.64 3.52
N VAL A 52 4.29 14.36 3.76
CA VAL A 52 4.71 13.69 5.01
C VAL A 52 6.21 13.53 5.04
N GLN A 53 6.84 13.08 3.95
CA GLN A 53 8.28 12.83 3.92
C GLN A 53 9.10 14.08 4.18
N ILE A 54 8.68 15.25 3.67
CA ILE A 54 9.37 16.54 3.87
C ILE A 54 8.87 17.33 5.08
N HIS A 55 7.85 16.84 5.80
CA HIS A 55 7.32 17.54 6.96
C HIS A 55 8.41 17.67 8.03
N PRO A 56 8.53 18.83 8.70
CA PRO A 56 9.49 18.99 9.80
C PRO A 56 9.23 17.95 10.89
N ALA A 57 10.30 17.45 11.48
CA ALA A 57 10.26 16.44 12.52
C ALA A 57 11.05 16.88 13.76
N ARG A 58 10.76 16.23 14.89
CA ARG A 58 11.51 16.45 16.12
C ARG A 58 12.88 15.80 16.00
N GLY A 59 13.94 16.60 16.15
CA GLY A 59 15.32 16.11 16.10
C GLY A 59 15.88 15.83 14.70
N ALA A 60 15.13 16.10 13.63
CA ALA A 60 15.61 16.02 12.25
C ALA A 60 14.86 17.02 11.36
N PRO A 61 15.43 17.49 10.24
CA PRO A 61 14.78 18.48 9.39
C PRO A 61 13.55 17.91 8.65
N THR A 62 13.41 16.59 8.53
CA THR A 62 12.27 15.94 7.88
C THR A 62 11.86 14.63 8.58
N ILE A 63 10.59 14.23 8.48
CA ILE A 63 10.10 12.94 9.03
C ILE A 63 10.89 11.77 8.46
N ARG A 64 11.22 11.80 7.16
CA ARG A 64 12.04 10.75 6.56
C ARG A 64 13.39 10.62 7.26
N GLN A 65 14.07 11.74 7.49
CA GLN A 65 15.36 11.73 8.19
C GLN A 65 15.23 11.36 9.67
N ALA A 66 14.12 11.72 10.34
CA ALA A 66 13.88 11.28 11.71
C ALA A 66 13.74 9.76 11.80
N ILE A 67 13.01 9.13 10.87
CA ILE A 67 12.89 7.67 10.80
C ILE A 67 14.25 7.03 10.52
N ASP A 68 15.01 7.56 9.55
CA ASP A 68 16.35 7.08 9.24
C ASP A 68 17.27 7.17 10.47
N ALA A 69 17.16 8.24 11.26
CA ALA A 69 17.90 8.41 12.51
C ALA A 69 17.49 7.37 13.57
N VAL A 70 16.19 7.09 13.72
CA VAL A 70 15.66 6.05 14.62
C VAL A 70 16.20 4.67 14.21
N VAL A 71 16.14 4.33 12.92
CA VAL A 71 16.64 3.07 12.35
C VAL A 71 18.15 2.94 12.59
N LYS A 72 18.91 4.00 12.31
CA LYS A 72 20.36 4.01 12.52
C LYS A 72 20.72 3.87 14.00
N GLY A 73 19.98 4.54 14.89
CA GLY A 73 20.21 4.49 16.34
C GLY A 73 19.86 3.15 16.98
N ASN A 74 18.94 2.39 16.39
CA ASN A 74 18.50 1.09 16.90
C ASN A 74 19.25 -0.11 16.31
N ARG A 75 20.33 0.12 15.54
CA ARG A 75 21.15 -0.96 15.00
C ARG A 75 21.90 -1.67 16.14
N LYS A 76 21.61 -2.96 16.36
CA LYS A 76 22.21 -3.78 17.43
C LYS A 76 22.98 -4.96 16.83
N GLY A 77 24.30 -4.81 16.68
CA GLY A 77 25.18 -5.85 16.12
C GLY A 77 24.74 -6.27 14.70
N ASP A 78 24.52 -7.56 14.49
CA ASP A 78 24.06 -8.13 13.23
C ASP A 78 22.55 -7.93 12.95
N ARG A 79 21.79 -7.42 13.93
CA ARG A 79 20.36 -7.14 13.75
C ARG A 79 20.19 -5.76 13.14
N THR A 80 19.89 -5.75 11.84
CA THR A 80 19.65 -4.53 11.07
C THR A 80 18.16 -4.19 11.12
N PRO A 81 17.77 -3.03 11.67
CA PRO A 81 16.39 -2.56 11.62
C PRO A 81 15.99 -2.28 10.18
N MET A 82 14.72 -2.49 9.84
CA MET A 82 14.21 -2.37 8.47
C MET A 82 13.06 -1.38 8.43
N VAL A 83 13.06 -0.51 7.41
CA VAL A 83 11.92 0.34 7.07
C VAL A 83 11.16 -0.38 5.97
N GLY A 84 9.88 -0.63 6.19
CA GLY A 84 8.98 -1.17 5.17
C GLY A 84 8.59 -0.11 4.15
N ASP A 85 7.81 -0.52 3.17
CA ASP A 85 7.37 0.39 2.11
C ASP A 85 6.41 1.46 2.64
N TRP A 86 6.54 2.66 2.06
CA TRP A 86 5.60 3.73 2.29
C TRP A 86 4.33 3.45 1.50
N THR A 87 3.21 3.37 2.20
CA THR A 87 1.90 3.14 1.58
C THR A 87 1.02 4.36 1.78
N VAL A 88 0.28 4.73 0.74
CA VAL A 88 -0.72 5.79 0.80
C VAL A 88 -2.08 5.21 0.48
N ARG A 89 -3.11 5.62 1.21
CA ARG A 89 -4.49 5.25 0.92
C ARG A 89 -5.35 6.51 0.96
N ALA A 90 -6.38 6.58 0.12
CA ALA A 90 -7.41 7.59 0.29
C ALA A 90 -8.14 7.37 1.62
N ASP A 91 -8.37 8.46 2.36
CA ASP A 91 -9.19 8.49 3.57
C ASP A 91 -10.63 8.88 3.16
N GLU A 92 -11.62 8.24 3.78
CA GLU A 92 -13.04 8.51 3.51
C GLU A 92 -13.44 9.97 3.81
N ARG A 93 -12.63 10.67 4.61
CA ARG A 93 -12.86 12.05 5.06
C ARG A 93 -12.16 13.11 4.21
N ASN A 94 -12.02 12.87 2.90
CA ASN A 94 -11.39 13.81 1.95
C ASN A 94 -9.93 14.13 2.33
N GLY A 95 -9.12 13.09 2.51
CA GLY A 95 -7.70 13.18 2.82
C GLY A 95 -6.96 11.91 2.38
N TYR A 96 -5.70 11.80 2.75
CA TYR A 96 -4.84 10.67 2.46
C TYR A 96 -4.23 10.14 3.75
N LEU A 97 -4.21 8.82 3.91
CA LEU A 97 -3.51 8.14 4.99
C LEU A 97 -2.16 7.67 4.48
N VAL A 98 -1.09 8.13 5.12
CA VAL A 98 0.27 7.70 4.84
C VAL A 98 0.71 6.77 5.97
N ARG A 99 1.10 5.55 5.63
CA ARG A 99 1.58 4.54 6.58
C ARG A 99 2.98 4.07 6.19
N VAL A 100 3.85 3.93 7.19
CA VAL A 100 5.12 3.22 7.08
C VAL A 100 5.31 2.33 8.30
N VAL A 101 5.79 1.11 8.09
CA VAL A 101 6.06 0.15 9.16
C VAL A 101 7.56 0.08 9.36
N VAL A 102 8.05 0.31 10.57
CA VAL A 102 9.47 0.20 10.89
C VAL A 102 9.67 -0.97 11.83
N ARG A 103 10.51 -1.91 11.44
CA ARG A 103 10.82 -3.11 12.22
C ARG A 103 12.16 -2.93 12.92
N LEU A 104 12.11 -2.87 14.23
CA LEU A 104 13.25 -2.65 15.11
C LEU A 104 13.59 -3.93 15.91
N PRO A 105 14.88 -4.17 16.21
CA PRO A 105 15.26 -5.22 17.14
C PRO A 105 14.84 -4.83 18.57
N GLY A 106 14.05 -5.68 19.21
CA GLY A 106 13.68 -5.52 20.61
C GLY A 106 14.87 -5.71 21.55
N ASP A 107 14.62 -5.46 22.84
CA ASP A 107 15.64 -5.64 23.88
C ASP A 107 16.01 -7.11 24.08
N GLU A 108 15.05 -8.02 23.90
CA GLU A 108 15.29 -9.46 23.89
C GLU A 108 16.00 -9.91 22.59
N LYS A 109 16.83 -10.95 22.70
CA LYS A 109 17.75 -11.40 21.63
C LYS A 109 17.04 -11.83 20.33
N HIS A 110 15.78 -12.28 20.41
CA HIS A 110 15.00 -12.76 19.27
C HIS A 110 13.69 -12.00 19.03
N ARG A 111 13.44 -10.93 19.78
CA ARG A 111 12.20 -10.18 19.67
C ARG A 111 12.36 -9.08 18.62
N TRP A 112 11.39 -8.99 17.72
CA TRP A 112 11.24 -7.87 16.80
C TRP A 112 10.07 -7.02 17.27
N VAL A 113 10.21 -5.71 17.17
CA VAL A 113 9.16 -4.75 17.48
C VAL A 113 8.83 -4.04 16.17
N GLU A 114 7.56 -4.05 15.79
CA GLU A 114 7.08 -3.33 14.62
C GLU A 114 6.40 -2.05 15.10
N TRP A 115 6.85 -0.92 14.57
CA TRP A 115 6.28 0.39 14.81
C TRP A 115 5.52 0.84 13.57
N ASP A 116 4.20 0.91 13.74
CA ASP A 116 3.29 1.46 12.74
C ASP A 116 3.25 2.98 12.86
N TYR A 117 3.84 3.66 11.90
CA TYR A 117 3.71 5.10 11.75
C TYR A 117 2.55 5.39 10.81
N LEU A 118 1.58 6.18 11.30
CA LEU A 118 0.40 6.54 10.54
C LEU A 118 0.16 8.04 10.63
N TRP A 119 -0.01 8.68 9.49
CA TRP A 119 -0.40 10.08 9.38
C TRP A 119 -1.61 10.22 8.49
N ARG A 120 -2.46 11.17 8.83
CA ARG A 120 -3.51 11.69 7.97
C ARG A 120 -3.06 13.02 7.37
N VAL A 121 -3.14 13.11 6.06
CA VAL A 121 -2.80 14.29 5.27
C VAL A 121 -4.09 14.84 4.68
N ARG A 122 -4.38 16.12 4.93
CA ARG A 122 -5.35 16.89 4.16
C ARG A 122 -4.60 17.79 3.21
N LEU A 123 -5.06 17.91 1.97
CA LEU A 123 -4.44 18.78 0.97
C LEU A 123 -5.04 20.20 0.97
N SER A 124 -6.31 20.34 1.36
CA SER A 124 -7.01 21.62 1.39
C SER A 124 -7.87 21.75 2.66
N PRO A 125 -7.40 22.44 3.72
CA PRO A 125 -6.06 23.02 3.88
C PRO A 125 -4.98 21.95 4.06
N GLN A 126 -3.73 22.30 3.71
CA GLN A 126 -2.60 21.40 3.85
C GLN A 126 -2.31 21.13 5.34
N THR A 127 -2.51 19.90 5.80
CA THR A 127 -2.31 19.54 7.21
C THR A 127 -1.85 18.09 7.32
N VAL A 128 -0.81 17.86 8.13
CA VAL A 128 -0.35 16.52 8.51
C VAL A 128 -0.75 16.29 9.96
N ILE A 129 -1.46 15.20 10.23
CA ILE A 129 -1.98 14.86 11.57
C ILE A 129 -1.45 13.46 11.92
N PRO A 130 -0.71 13.30 13.03
CA PRO A 130 -0.25 11.99 13.45
C PRO A 130 -1.44 11.19 14.00
N LEU A 131 -1.56 9.93 13.59
CA LEU A 131 -2.61 9.02 14.05
C LEU A 131 -2.08 7.88 14.92
N SER A 132 -0.76 7.64 14.94
CA SER A 132 -0.14 6.64 15.80
C SER A 132 0.82 7.28 16.80
N ARG A 133 1.06 6.62 17.94
CA ARG A 133 2.02 7.08 18.95
C ARG A 133 3.41 7.38 18.38
N PRO A 134 4.07 6.47 17.64
CA PRO A 134 5.39 6.75 17.11
C PRO A 134 5.39 7.91 16.08
N ALA A 135 4.27 8.13 15.38
CA ALA A 135 4.08 9.30 14.52
C ALA A 135 3.96 10.61 15.33
N VAL A 136 3.31 10.60 16.50
CA VAL A 136 3.26 11.74 17.43
C VAL A 136 4.65 12.06 17.97
N ASP A 137 5.44 11.03 18.30
CA ASP A 137 6.77 11.21 18.91
C ASP A 137 7.77 11.89 17.95
N VAL A 138 7.64 11.61 16.65
CA VAL A 138 8.47 12.17 15.58
C VAL A 138 7.98 13.53 15.09
N MET A 139 6.70 13.85 15.26
CA MET A 139 6.17 15.17 14.91
C MET A 139 6.56 16.24 15.96
N PRO A 140 6.74 17.50 15.52
CA PRO A 140 7.11 18.59 16.41
C PRO A 140 6.11 18.81 17.54
#